data_AF-A0A829C9X8-F1
#
_entry.id   AF-A0A829C9X8-F1
#
_cell.length_a   1.000
_cell.length_b   1.000
_cell.length_c   1.000
_cell.angle_alpha   90.00
_cell.angle_beta   90.00
_cell.angle_gamma   90.00
#
_symmetry.space_group_name_H-M   'P 1'
#
loop_
_entity.id
_entity.type
_entity.pdbx_description
1 polymer ?
#
loop_
_entity_poly.entity_id
_entity_poly.type
_entity_poly.pdbx_seq_one_letter_code
_entity_poly.pdbx_strand_id
1 'polypeptide(L)'
;MPRARWLQSAALMGALAVVLITAAPVAADAYQVPAPPSPTASCDVISPVAIPCVALGKFADAVAAECRRVGVPDARCVLPLAHRVTQAARDAYLQSWVHRTARFQDALQDPVPLRETQWLGTHNSFNSLSDSFTVSHADSNQQLSLAQQLDIDVRALELDLHYLPRLEGHGAPGVTVCHGLGPKNANLGCTVEPLLATVLPQIANWLNAPGHTEEVILLYLEDQLKNASAYESVVATLDQVLRRADGTSLTYRPNPARRGPQ
;
A
#
# COMPACT_ATOMS: atom_id res chain seq x y z
N MET A 1 -26.29 -55.89 57.28
CA MET A 1 -26.76 -55.25 58.53
C MET A 1 -25.55 -55.09 59.46
N PRO A 2 -25.42 -54.04 60.28
CA PRO A 2 -25.43 -52.61 59.96
C PRO A 2 -24.23 -51.81 60.58
N ARG A 3 -24.04 -50.58 60.07
CA ARG A 3 -23.58 -49.33 60.75
C ARG A 3 -22.11 -49.24 61.20
N ALA A 4 -21.27 -48.36 60.61
CA ALA A 4 -21.27 -46.89 60.51
C ALA A 4 -20.85 -46.14 61.79
N ARG A 5 -19.77 -45.34 61.68
CA ARG A 5 -19.54 -43.96 62.20
C ARG A 5 -18.02 -43.66 62.20
N TRP A 6 -17.49 -42.90 61.25
CA TRP A 6 -17.43 -41.42 61.14
C TRP A 6 -16.26 -40.76 61.90
N LEU A 7 -15.38 -40.15 61.09
CA LEU A 7 -14.50 -38.98 61.26
C LEU A 7 -13.31 -39.06 62.23
N GLN A 8 -12.09 -38.83 61.70
CA GLN A 8 -11.38 -37.54 61.86
C GLN A 8 -10.13 -37.47 60.94
N SER A 9 -10.17 -36.48 60.05
CA SER A 9 -9.10 -35.54 59.65
C SER A 9 -7.64 -36.00 59.56
N ALA A 10 -7.09 -36.03 58.34
CA ALA A 10 -5.96 -35.17 57.91
C ALA A 10 -5.59 -35.49 56.45
N ALA A 11 -6.17 -34.77 55.50
CA ALA A 11 -5.71 -34.78 54.11
C ALA A 11 -4.64 -33.69 53.94
N LEU A 12 -3.38 -34.10 53.86
CA LEU A 12 -2.30 -33.28 53.30
C LEU A 12 -2.48 -33.27 51.78
N MET A 13 -3.26 -32.31 51.29
CA MET A 13 -3.31 -31.95 49.88
C MET A 13 -2.01 -31.22 49.53
N GLY A 14 -1.04 -31.94 48.97
CA GLY A 14 0.06 -31.32 48.24
C GLY A 14 -0.48 -30.62 47.01
N ALA A 15 -0.51 -29.30 47.02
CA ALA A 15 -0.80 -28.50 45.85
C ALA A 15 0.36 -28.66 44.85
N LEU A 16 0.14 -29.47 43.81
CA LEU A 16 0.99 -29.45 42.63
C LEU A 16 0.69 -28.14 41.89
N ALA A 17 1.47 -27.10 42.20
CA ALA A 17 1.42 -25.85 41.46
C ALA A 17 1.93 -26.12 40.04
N VAL A 18 1.01 -26.31 39.09
CA VAL A 18 1.33 -26.18 37.66
C VAL A 18 1.68 -24.71 37.45
N VAL A 19 2.97 -24.42 37.40
CA VAL A 19 3.48 -23.13 36.93
C VAL A 19 3.16 -23.07 35.44
N LEU A 20 2.00 -22.52 35.11
CA LEU A 20 1.77 -21.93 33.81
C LEU A 20 2.81 -20.82 33.67
N ILE A 21 3.88 -21.11 32.91
CA ILE A 21 4.81 -20.09 32.45
C ILE A 21 4.02 -19.25 31.45
N THR A 22 3.21 -18.32 31.96
CA THR A 22 2.80 -17.16 31.19
C THR A 22 4.09 -16.43 30.91
N ALA A 23 4.57 -16.47 29.66
CA ALA A 23 5.59 -15.54 29.23
C ALA A 23 5.16 -14.16 29.73
N ALA A 24 6.05 -13.47 30.44
CA ALA A 24 5.80 -12.10 30.85
C ALA A 24 5.26 -11.33 29.63
N PRO A 25 4.30 -10.40 29.81
CA PRO A 25 3.90 -9.55 28.71
C PRO A 25 5.19 -8.95 28.15
N VAL A 26 5.53 -9.32 26.91
CA VAL A 26 6.60 -8.65 26.19
C VAL A 26 6.06 -7.25 26.01
N ALA A 27 6.43 -6.35 26.91
CA ALA A 27 6.34 -4.94 26.64
C ALA A 27 7.03 -4.76 25.30
N ALA A 28 6.27 -4.36 24.28
CA ALA A 28 6.85 -4.04 22.98
C ALA A 28 8.03 -3.12 23.27
N ASP A 29 9.21 -3.55 22.85
CA ASP A 29 10.47 -2.88 23.10
C ASP A 29 10.52 -1.60 22.28
N ALA A 30 9.66 -0.63 22.63
CA ALA A 30 9.51 0.66 22.00
C ALA A 30 10.55 1.66 22.53
N TYR A 31 11.44 1.23 23.43
CA TYR A 31 12.35 2.11 24.15
C TYR A 31 13.81 2.07 23.69
N GLN A 32 14.19 1.20 22.75
CA GLN A 32 15.60 1.08 22.34
C GLN A 32 15.89 1.06 20.83
N VAL A 33 14.88 1.15 19.97
CA VAL A 33 15.08 1.64 18.61
C VAL A 33 14.70 3.11 18.62
N PRO A 34 15.65 4.05 18.45
CA PRO A 34 15.26 5.43 18.19
C PRO A 34 14.31 5.40 17.00
N ALA A 35 13.04 5.77 17.22
CA ALA A 35 12.17 6.06 16.09
C ALA A 35 12.93 7.08 15.24
N PRO A 36 13.16 6.84 13.94
CA PRO A 36 13.72 7.86 13.09
C PRO A 36 12.88 9.13 13.32
N PRO A 37 13.50 10.32 13.47
CA PRO A 37 12.73 11.54 13.65
C PRO A 37 11.66 11.59 12.58
N SER A 38 10.45 12.04 12.95
CA SER A 38 9.36 12.19 11.98
C SER A 38 9.91 12.86 10.72
N PRO A 39 9.54 12.42 9.51
CA PRO A 39 9.87 13.13 8.28
C PRO A 39 9.46 14.62 8.34
N THR A 40 8.54 14.97 9.22
CA THR A 40 8.11 16.35 9.46
C THR A 40 8.77 17.01 10.66
N ALA A 41 9.70 16.38 11.37
CA ALA A 41 10.28 16.90 12.61
C ALA A 41 10.99 18.26 12.41
N SER A 42 11.56 18.49 11.23
CA SER A 42 12.10 19.81 10.84
C SER A 42 11.02 20.80 10.41
N CYS A 43 9.85 20.31 9.95
CA CYS A 43 8.69 21.12 9.55
C CYS A 43 7.88 21.59 10.77
N ASP A 44 7.83 20.80 11.83
CA ASP A 44 7.15 21.12 13.09
C ASP A 44 7.74 22.36 13.78
N VAL A 45 9.00 22.71 13.45
CA VAL A 45 9.71 23.90 13.95
C VAL A 45 9.38 25.15 13.13
N ILE A 46 8.91 25.01 11.88
CA ILE A 46 8.83 26.12 10.91
C ILE A 46 7.40 26.69 10.79
N SER A 47 6.34 25.90 10.97
CA SER A 47 4.97 26.41 10.88
C SER A 47 3.94 25.53 11.60
N PRO A 48 3.02 26.09 12.40
CA PRO A 48 1.86 25.34 12.93
C PRO A 48 0.86 24.97 11.82
N VAL A 49 1.02 25.53 10.61
CA VAL A 49 0.29 25.17 9.40
C VAL A 49 1.23 24.39 8.49
N ALA A 50 1.11 23.07 8.51
CA ALA A 50 2.02 22.15 7.81
C ALA A 50 2.01 22.28 6.28
N ILE A 51 1.05 22.98 5.68
CA ILE A 51 0.81 22.97 4.21
C ILE A 51 2.02 23.46 3.38
N PRO A 52 2.62 24.64 3.64
CA PRO A 52 3.76 25.09 2.85
C PRO A 52 4.99 24.18 3.03
N CYS A 53 5.16 23.61 4.23
CA CYS A 53 6.27 22.72 4.54
C CYS A 53 6.11 21.36 3.86
N VAL A 54 4.89 20.82 3.80
CA VAL A 54 4.58 19.56 3.09
C VAL A 54 4.82 19.73 1.58
N ALA A 55 4.36 20.83 0.98
CA ALA A 55 4.59 21.09 -0.44
C ALA A 55 6.09 21.23 -0.77
N LEU A 56 6.85 21.97 0.06
CA LEU A 56 8.31 22.09 -0.09
C LEU A 56 9.03 20.76 0.11
N GLY A 57 8.62 19.96 1.09
CA GLY A 57 9.16 18.64 1.36
C GLY A 57 8.97 17.68 0.19
N LYS A 58 7.75 17.62 -0.36
CA LYS A 58 7.45 16.79 -1.53
C LYS A 58 8.23 17.19 -2.79
N PHE A 59 8.40 18.50 -3.01
CA PHE A 59 9.25 18.96 -4.11
C PHE A 59 10.72 18.59 -3.88
N ALA A 60 11.24 18.77 -2.67
CA ALA A 60 12.61 18.37 -2.32
C ALA A 60 12.82 16.86 -2.49
N ASP A 61 11.84 16.04 -2.10
CA ASP A 61 11.78 14.59 -2.33
C ASP A 61 11.92 14.25 -3.82
N ALA A 62 11.13 14.92 -4.67
CA ALA A 62 11.13 14.69 -6.11
C ALA A 62 12.47 15.06 -6.77
N VAL A 63 13.06 16.20 -6.41
CA VAL A 63 14.38 16.62 -6.92
C VAL A 63 15.48 15.67 -6.46
N ALA A 64 15.46 15.26 -5.19
CA ALA A 64 16.40 14.29 -4.65
C ALA A 64 16.28 12.93 -5.36
N ALA A 65 15.06 12.48 -5.65
CA ALA A 65 14.81 11.24 -6.37
C ALA A 65 15.34 11.30 -7.80
N GLU A 66 15.11 12.40 -8.51
CA GLU A 66 15.60 12.57 -9.88
C GLU A 66 17.12 12.70 -9.94
N CYS A 67 17.74 13.41 -8.99
CA CYS A 67 19.19 13.47 -8.83
C CYS A 67 19.80 12.06 -8.77
N ARG A 68 19.22 11.16 -7.98
CA ARG A 68 19.66 9.76 -7.90
C ARG A 68 19.45 9.01 -9.22
N ARG A 69 18.31 9.23 -9.88
CA ARG A 69 17.94 8.57 -11.13
C ARG A 69 18.93 8.86 -12.26
N VAL A 70 19.46 10.08 -12.33
CA VAL A 70 20.49 10.46 -13.32
C VAL A 70 21.91 10.00 -12.95
N GLY A 71 22.06 9.15 -11.92
CA GLY A 71 23.32 8.50 -11.56
C GLY A 71 24.23 9.32 -10.64
N VAL A 72 23.74 10.44 -10.07
CA VAL A 72 24.51 11.20 -9.09
C VAL A 72 24.60 10.40 -7.79
N PRO A 73 25.79 10.33 -7.14
CA PRO A 73 25.93 9.64 -5.87
C PRO A 73 24.96 10.17 -4.80
N ASP A 74 24.35 9.26 -4.03
CA ASP A 74 23.30 9.57 -3.05
C ASP A 74 23.71 10.67 -2.05
N ALA A 75 24.98 10.68 -1.63
CA ALA A 75 25.54 11.71 -0.74
C ALA A 75 25.46 13.14 -1.31
N ARG A 76 25.26 13.31 -2.61
CA ARG A 76 25.08 14.59 -3.30
C ARG A 76 23.62 14.89 -3.67
N CYS A 77 22.71 13.95 -3.42
CA CYS A 77 21.27 14.10 -3.66
C CYS A 77 20.48 14.33 -2.37
N VAL A 78 21.16 14.60 -1.25
CA VAL A 78 20.52 14.92 0.03
C VAL A 78 20.11 16.39 0.00
N LEU A 79 18.81 16.64 -0.01
CA LEU A 79 18.24 17.97 0.11
C LEU A 79 17.62 18.15 1.49
N PRO A 80 17.63 19.37 2.07
CA PRO A 80 16.85 19.66 3.25
C PRO A 80 15.39 19.24 3.03
N LEU A 81 14.77 18.61 4.03
CA LEU A 81 13.39 18.11 4.01
C LEU A 81 13.14 16.92 3.07
N ALA A 82 14.14 16.43 2.33
CA ALA A 82 13.98 15.23 1.51
C ALA A 82 14.18 13.96 2.34
N HIS A 83 13.28 13.01 2.18
CA HIS A 83 13.24 11.70 2.81
C HIS A 83 13.34 10.61 1.75
N ARG A 84 13.86 9.47 2.18
CA ARG A 84 14.01 8.30 1.33
C ARG A 84 13.70 7.03 2.10
N VAL A 85 12.80 6.21 1.58
CA VAL A 85 12.69 4.81 1.96
C VAL A 85 13.82 4.05 1.26
N THR A 86 14.79 3.59 2.03
CA THR A 86 15.95 2.84 1.52
C THR A 86 15.62 1.36 1.40
N GLN A 87 16.39 0.63 0.59
CA GLN A 87 16.25 -0.83 0.51
C GLN A 87 16.48 -1.48 1.88
N ALA A 88 17.49 -1.02 2.64
CA ALA A 88 17.76 -1.52 3.98
C ALA A 88 16.59 -1.27 4.95
N ALA A 89 15.89 -0.13 4.84
CA ALA A 89 14.71 0.15 5.65
C ALA A 89 13.55 -0.80 5.29
N ARG A 90 13.35 -1.10 4.01
CA ARG A 90 12.38 -2.11 3.56
C ARG A 90 12.74 -3.50 4.08
N ASP A 91 13.99 -3.92 3.94
CA ASP A 91 14.45 -5.24 4.40
C ASP A 91 14.29 -5.37 5.92
N ALA A 92 14.59 -4.31 6.68
CA ALA A 92 14.36 -4.26 8.11
C ALA A 92 12.86 -4.35 8.47
N TYR A 93 11.99 -3.65 7.71
CA TYR A 93 10.54 -3.77 7.87
C TYR A 93 10.07 -5.21 7.67
N LEU A 94 10.49 -5.87 6.57
CA LEU A 94 10.11 -7.25 6.24
C LEU A 94 10.56 -8.28 7.30
N GLN A 95 11.58 -7.97 8.10
CA GLN A 95 12.02 -8.81 9.21
C GLN A 95 11.42 -8.40 10.56
N SER A 96 10.65 -7.32 10.60
CA SER A 96 10.18 -6.71 11.84
C SER A 96 8.99 -7.44 12.47
N TRP A 97 8.71 -7.12 13.72
CA TRP A 97 7.44 -7.49 14.36
C TRP A 97 6.24 -6.82 13.67
N VAL A 98 6.39 -5.61 13.13
CA VAL A 98 5.30 -4.87 12.47
C VAL A 98 4.80 -5.63 11.24
N HIS A 99 5.71 -6.06 10.37
CA HIS A 99 5.36 -6.87 9.19
C HIS A 99 4.62 -8.17 9.58
N ARG A 100 5.15 -8.90 10.57
CA ARG A 100 4.49 -10.13 11.06
C ARG A 100 3.09 -9.87 11.60
N THR A 101 2.90 -8.76 12.30
CA THR A 101 1.58 -8.35 12.81
C THR A 101 0.64 -7.97 11.68
N ALA A 102 1.10 -7.21 10.69
CA ALA A 102 0.30 -6.85 9.52
C ALA A 102 -0.16 -8.10 8.74
N ARG A 103 0.74 -9.05 8.49
CA ARG A 103 0.39 -10.34 7.85
C ARG A 103 -0.56 -11.19 8.69
N PHE A 104 -0.41 -11.18 10.01
CA PHE A 104 -1.36 -11.86 10.89
C PHE A 104 -2.75 -11.22 10.84
N GLN A 105 -2.82 -9.88 10.84
CA GLN A 105 -4.08 -9.15 10.68
C GLN A 105 -4.73 -9.43 9.34
N ASP A 106 -3.96 -9.48 8.25
CA ASP A 106 -4.43 -9.87 6.91
C ASP A 106 -5.04 -11.28 6.92
N ALA A 107 -4.30 -12.28 7.45
CA ALA A 107 -4.76 -13.67 7.52
C ALA A 107 -6.01 -13.89 8.40
N LEU A 108 -6.23 -13.06 9.44
CA LEU A 108 -7.46 -13.13 10.23
C LEU A 108 -8.72 -12.78 9.42
N GLN A 109 -8.56 -12.18 8.24
CA GLN A 109 -9.64 -11.70 7.39
C GLN A 109 -10.05 -12.69 6.30
N ASP A 110 -9.27 -13.76 6.07
CA ASP A 110 -9.57 -14.82 5.10
C ASP A 110 -11.03 -15.34 5.17
N PRO A 111 -11.63 -15.59 6.36
CA PRO A 111 -13.01 -16.06 6.44
C PRO A 111 -14.06 -14.94 6.44
N VAL A 112 -13.64 -13.67 6.41
CA VAL A 112 -14.53 -12.51 6.54
C VAL A 112 -15.05 -12.09 5.16
N PRO A 113 -16.35 -11.76 5.01
CA PRO A 113 -16.86 -11.22 3.74
C PRO A 113 -16.14 -9.93 3.35
N LEU A 114 -15.90 -9.71 2.06
CA LEU A 114 -15.17 -8.54 1.51
C LEU A 114 -15.65 -7.18 2.06
N ARG A 115 -16.95 -7.06 2.39
CA ARG A 115 -17.58 -5.84 2.96
C ARG A 115 -17.16 -5.53 4.41
N GLU A 116 -16.63 -6.53 5.11
CA GLU A 116 -16.21 -6.47 6.52
C GLU A 116 -14.68 -6.57 6.65
N THR A 117 -13.98 -6.92 5.56
CA THR A 117 -12.52 -6.89 5.45
C THR A 117 -12.00 -5.45 5.59
N GLN A 118 -11.01 -5.28 6.46
CA GLN A 118 -10.16 -4.11 6.61
C GLN A 118 -8.96 -4.17 5.65
N TRP A 119 -8.72 -3.08 4.95
CA TRP A 119 -7.64 -3.00 3.97
C TRP A 119 -6.57 -2.02 4.44
N LEU A 120 -5.33 -2.51 4.60
CA LEU A 120 -4.18 -1.63 4.64
C LEU A 120 -3.94 -1.10 3.21
N GLY A 121 -4.16 0.20 3.03
CA GLY A 121 -4.13 0.83 1.72
C GLY A 121 -3.21 2.04 1.65
N THR A 122 -2.83 2.39 0.43
CA THR A 122 -2.15 3.65 0.11
C THR A 122 -3.04 4.52 -0.79
N HIS A 123 -2.98 5.83 -0.57
CA HIS A 123 -3.69 6.83 -1.39
C HIS A 123 -2.79 7.27 -2.55
N ASN A 124 -3.36 7.41 -3.75
CA ASN A 124 -2.67 7.74 -5.00
C ASN A 124 -1.42 6.86 -5.19
N SER A 125 -1.60 5.53 -5.12
CA SER A 125 -0.50 4.57 -4.96
C SER A 125 0.58 4.67 -6.03
N PHE A 126 0.21 5.04 -7.27
CA PHE A 126 1.18 5.18 -8.37
C PHE A 126 1.91 6.53 -8.37
N ASN A 127 1.41 7.54 -7.66
CA ASN A 127 2.07 8.84 -7.55
C ASN A 127 3.31 8.74 -6.65
N SER A 128 4.39 8.15 -7.19
CA SER A 128 5.53 7.64 -6.44
C SER A 128 6.86 8.13 -6.97
N LEU A 129 7.80 8.41 -6.06
CA LEU A 129 9.18 8.78 -6.40
C LEU A 129 9.97 7.63 -7.08
N SER A 130 9.49 6.39 -7.00
CA SER A 130 10.09 5.25 -7.71
C SER A 130 10.03 5.42 -9.23
N ASP A 131 9.00 6.11 -9.71
CA ASP A 131 8.70 6.27 -11.12
C ASP A 131 9.31 7.57 -11.68
N SER A 132 9.50 7.62 -13.01
CA SER A 132 10.12 8.75 -13.70
C SER A 132 9.46 10.07 -13.34
N PHE A 133 10.24 11.16 -13.24
CA PHE A 133 9.69 12.46 -12.86
C PHE A 133 8.64 12.96 -13.86
N THR A 134 7.52 13.44 -13.31
CA THR A 134 6.43 14.15 -13.99
C THR A 134 5.97 15.28 -13.09
N VAL A 135 5.09 16.16 -13.58
CA VAL A 135 4.52 17.24 -12.74
C VAL A 135 3.72 16.67 -11.58
N SER A 136 2.94 15.61 -11.80
CA SER A 136 2.21 14.93 -10.71
C SER A 136 3.14 14.34 -9.66
N HIS A 137 4.26 13.72 -10.08
CA HIS A 137 5.26 13.15 -9.15
C HIS A 137 6.06 14.20 -8.38
N ALA A 138 6.02 15.48 -8.76
CA ALA A 138 6.56 16.56 -7.93
C ALA A 138 5.78 16.76 -6.62
N ASP A 139 4.54 16.27 -6.57
CA ASP A 139 3.66 16.23 -5.41
C ASP A 139 3.39 14.77 -4.97
N SER A 140 4.44 13.94 -5.00
CA SER A 140 4.33 12.50 -4.74
C SER A 140 3.70 12.15 -3.38
N ASN A 141 2.89 11.08 -3.37
CA ASN A 141 2.31 10.50 -2.15
C ASN A 141 3.14 9.32 -1.62
N GLN A 142 3.88 8.64 -2.50
CA GLN A 142 4.57 7.40 -2.21
C GLN A 142 6.06 7.49 -2.56
N GLN A 143 6.89 6.64 -1.95
CA GLN A 143 8.30 6.54 -2.35
C GLN A 143 8.65 5.18 -2.98
N LEU A 144 7.72 4.24 -2.88
CA LEU A 144 7.88 2.85 -3.27
C LEU A 144 7.06 2.58 -4.53
N SER A 145 7.53 1.69 -5.39
CA SER A 145 6.72 1.24 -6.54
C SER A 145 5.47 0.49 -6.07
N LEU A 146 4.51 0.28 -6.97
CA LEU A 146 3.29 -0.48 -6.63
C LEU A 146 3.64 -1.87 -6.10
N ALA A 147 4.58 -2.57 -6.74
CA ALA A 147 5.04 -3.88 -6.28
C ALA A 147 5.72 -3.80 -4.90
N GLN A 148 6.54 -2.78 -4.67
CA GLN A 148 7.20 -2.60 -3.37
C GLN A 148 6.23 -2.24 -2.25
N GLN A 149 5.13 -1.53 -2.56
CA GLN A 149 4.03 -1.27 -1.62
C GLN A 149 3.33 -2.59 -1.26
N LEU A 150 3.03 -3.45 -2.23
CA LEU A 150 2.46 -4.77 -2.00
C LEU A 150 3.38 -5.69 -1.18
N ASP A 151 4.70 -5.59 -1.38
CA ASP A 151 5.68 -6.33 -0.56
C ASP A 151 5.61 -5.93 0.92
N ILE A 152 5.25 -4.67 1.23
CA ILE A 152 5.17 -4.16 2.61
C ILE A 152 3.74 -4.18 3.17
N ASP A 153 2.99 -5.26 2.86
CA ASP A 153 1.67 -5.58 3.39
C ASP A 153 0.50 -4.70 2.92
N VAL A 154 0.72 -3.75 2.02
CA VAL A 154 -0.38 -3.00 1.39
C VAL A 154 -1.21 -3.98 0.55
N ARG A 155 -2.53 -3.95 0.72
CA ARG A 155 -3.49 -4.76 -0.05
C ARG A 155 -4.59 -3.95 -0.71
N ALA A 156 -4.65 -2.64 -0.48
CA ALA A 156 -5.46 -1.72 -1.27
C ALA A 156 -4.57 -0.69 -1.99
N LEU A 157 -4.70 -0.63 -3.31
CA LEU A 157 -4.02 0.34 -4.16
C LEU A 157 -5.04 1.25 -4.83
N GLU A 158 -4.72 2.54 -4.95
CA GLU A 158 -5.50 3.57 -5.61
C GLU A 158 -4.76 4.08 -6.85
N LEU A 159 -5.44 4.07 -8.00
CA LEU A 159 -4.95 4.64 -9.25
C LEU A 159 -5.88 5.74 -9.76
N ASP A 160 -5.32 6.93 -9.91
CA ASP A 160 -6.04 8.12 -10.38
C ASP A 160 -6.04 8.12 -11.91
N LEU A 161 -7.21 7.95 -12.53
CA LEU A 161 -7.32 7.76 -13.98
C LEU A 161 -7.79 9.02 -14.69
N HIS A 162 -6.95 9.55 -15.57
CA HIS A 162 -7.24 10.71 -16.43
C HIS A 162 -7.30 10.32 -17.90
N TYR A 163 -8.11 11.04 -18.68
CA TYR A 163 -8.23 10.83 -20.13
C TYR A 163 -7.70 12.04 -20.89
N LEU A 164 -6.50 11.91 -21.45
CA LEU A 164 -5.68 13.05 -21.88
C LEU A 164 -5.11 12.84 -23.27
N PRO A 165 -5.03 13.89 -24.11
CA PRO A 165 -4.29 13.87 -25.37
C PRO A 165 -2.85 13.38 -25.17
N ARG A 166 -2.38 12.53 -26.09
CA ARG A 166 -1.04 11.91 -26.00
C ARG A 166 -0.16 12.36 -27.16
N LEU A 167 1.12 12.65 -26.88
CA LEU A 167 2.08 12.92 -27.94
C LEU A 167 2.33 11.67 -28.81
N GLU A 168 2.45 10.50 -28.18
CA GLU A 168 2.68 9.22 -28.88
C GLU A 168 1.48 8.80 -29.74
N GLY A 169 0.28 9.28 -29.40
CA GLY A 169 -0.96 9.05 -30.14
C GLY A 169 -1.30 10.16 -31.14
N HIS A 170 -0.37 11.07 -31.47
CA HIS A 170 -0.63 12.23 -32.33
C HIS A 170 -1.84 13.07 -31.87
N GLY A 171 -2.00 13.24 -30.56
CA GLY A 171 -3.11 13.95 -29.93
C GLY A 171 -4.33 13.09 -29.61
N ALA A 172 -4.39 11.84 -30.07
CA ALA A 172 -5.42 10.92 -29.62
C ALA A 172 -5.34 10.74 -28.10
N PRO A 173 -6.48 10.77 -27.38
CA PRO A 173 -6.47 10.65 -25.95
C PRO A 173 -6.20 9.22 -25.48
N GLY A 174 -5.57 9.08 -24.32
CA GLY A 174 -5.27 7.80 -23.68
C GLY A 174 -5.56 7.84 -22.18
N VAL A 175 -5.94 6.70 -21.63
CA VAL A 175 -6.15 6.53 -20.19
C VAL A 175 -4.78 6.52 -19.49
N THR A 176 -4.56 7.52 -18.68
CA THR A 176 -3.28 7.86 -18.05
C THR A 176 -3.42 7.78 -16.53
N VAL A 177 -2.42 7.23 -15.85
CA VAL A 177 -2.40 7.16 -14.37
C VAL A 177 -1.66 8.38 -13.85
N CYS A 178 -2.38 9.34 -13.29
CA CYS A 178 -1.83 10.65 -12.94
C CYS A 178 -2.52 11.21 -11.70
N HIS A 179 -1.72 11.73 -10.76
CA HIS A 179 -2.25 12.55 -9.67
C HIS A 179 -2.37 14.01 -10.12
N GLY A 180 -3.60 14.49 -10.34
CA GLY A 180 -3.86 15.86 -10.79
C GLY A 180 -5.31 16.29 -10.55
N LEU A 181 -5.62 17.54 -10.89
CA LEU A 181 -6.98 18.03 -10.81
C LEU A 181 -7.85 17.40 -11.91
N GLY A 182 -9.15 17.26 -11.67
CA GLY A 182 -10.06 16.69 -12.67
C GLY A 182 -10.24 17.52 -13.95
N PRO A 183 -10.97 17.01 -14.95
CA PRO A 183 -11.11 17.62 -16.28
C PRO A 183 -11.74 19.02 -16.28
N LYS A 184 -12.53 19.37 -15.25
CA LYS A 184 -13.07 20.74 -15.08
C LYS A 184 -11.98 21.80 -14.88
N ASN A 185 -10.82 21.37 -14.40
CA ASN A 185 -9.62 22.20 -14.23
C ASN A 185 -8.55 21.86 -15.28
N ALA A 186 -8.99 21.42 -16.47
CA ALA A 186 -8.12 21.06 -17.59
C ALA A 186 -7.06 19.99 -17.27
N ASN A 187 -7.33 19.10 -16.30
CA ASN A 187 -6.37 18.09 -15.86
C ASN A 187 -5.03 18.65 -15.36
N LEU A 188 -5.05 19.84 -14.75
CA LEU A 188 -3.86 20.51 -14.23
C LEU A 188 -3.09 19.58 -13.27
N GLY A 189 -1.80 19.42 -13.52
CA GLY A 189 -0.93 18.49 -12.78
C GLY A 189 -0.52 17.27 -13.63
N CYS A 190 -1.32 16.93 -14.64
CA CYS A 190 -0.99 15.86 -15.58
C CYS A 190 -0.27 16.37 -16.83
N THR A 191 0.71 15.59 -17.27
CA THR A 191 1.63 15.85 -18.36
C THR A 191 1.88 14.58 -19.19
N VAL A 192 2.97 13.87 -18.91
CA VAL A 192 3.49 12.74 -19.69
C VAL A 192 3.43 11.42 -18.92
N GLU A 193 2.56 11.33 -17.93
CA GLU A 193 2.38 10.15 -17.10
C GLU A 193 2.03 8.91 -17.97
N PRO A 194 2.39 7.70 -17.49
CA PRO A 194 2.22 6.49 -18.25
C PRO A 194 0.74 6.13 -18.47
N LEU A 195 0.49 5.40 -19.55
CA LEU A 195 -0.80 4.79 -19.81
C LEU A 195 -1.10 3.73 -18.73
N LEU A 196 -2.39 3.52 -18.43
CA LEU A 196 -2.82 2.44 -17.54
C LEU A 196 -2.26 1.07 -17.95
N ALA A 197 -2.21 0.79 -19.25
CA ALA A 197 -1.64 -0.43 -19.81
C ALA A 197 -0.14 -0.63 -19.48
N THR A 198 0.60 0.44 -19.24
CA THR A 198 2.01 0.41 -18.83
C THR A 198 2.18 0.23 -17.33
N VAL A 199 1.19 0.67 -16.53
CA VAL A 199 1.24 0.63 -15.06
C VAL A 199 0.76 -0.72 -14.51
N LEU A 200 -0.37 -1.24 -15.02
CA LEU A 200 -0.97 -2.49 -14.54
C LEU A 200 -0.04 -3.72 -14.55
N PRO A 201 0.94 -3.87 -15.46
CA PRO A 201 1.89 -4.98 -15.40
C PRO A 201 2.66 -5.06 -14.08
N GLN A 202 2.91 -3.96 -13.36
CA GLN A 202 3.55 -4.03 -12.04
C GLN A 202 2.72 -4.87 -11.05
N ILE A 203 1.40 -4.68 -11.07
CA ILE A 203 0.44 -5.41 -10.23
C ILE A 203 0.27 -6.85 -10.72
N ALA A 204 0.06 -7.02 -12.03
CA ALA A 204 -0.13 -8.34 -12.63
C ALA A 204 1.09 -9.25 -12.41
N ASN A 205 2.30 -8.71 -12.59
CA ASN A 205 3.54 -9.46 -12.37
C ASN A 205 3.70 -9.85 -10.89
N TRP A 206 3.34 -8.95 -9.96
CA TRP A 206 3.40 -9.25 -8.53
C TRP A 206 2.43 -10.37 -8.14
N LEU A 207 1.17 -10.33 -8.59
CA LEU A 207 0.16 -11.37 -8.34
C LEU A 207 0.50 -12.72 -8.99
N ASN A 208 1.31 -12.71 -10.06
CA ASN A 208 1.77 -13.92 -10.74
C ASN A 208 3.09 -14.47 -10.17
N ALA A 209 3.76 -13.74 -9.27
CA ALA A 209 5.02 -14.21 -8.71
C ALA A 209 4.80 -15.43 -7.79
N PRO A 210 5.75 -16.37 -7.73
CA PRO A 210 5.68 -17.48 -6.78
C PRO A 210 5.49 -16.98 -5.35
N GLY A 211 4.49 -17.54 -4.66
CA GLY A 211 4.15 -17.15 -3.28
C GLY A 211 3.07 -16.07 -3.17
N HIS A 212 2.66 -15.43 -4.26
CA HIS A 212 1.60 -14.40 -4.26
C HIS A 212 0.31 -14.85 -4.95
N THR A 213 0.24 -16.11 -5.39
CA THR A 213 -0.85 -16.60 -6.23
C THR A 213 -2.20 -16.70 -5.52
N GLU A 214 -2.22 -16.66 -4.19
CA GLU A 214 -3.44 -16.66 -3.37
C GLU A 214 -3.75 -15.27 -2.80
N GLU A 215 -2.95 -14.26 -3.12
CA GLU A 215 -3.15 -12.91 -2.59
C GLU A 215 -4.35 -12.24 -3.26
N VAL A 216 -5.10 -11.49 -2.47
CA VAL A 216 -6.22 -10.67 -2.92
C VAL A 216 -5.87 -9.22 -2.69
N ILE A 217 -6.08 -8.39 -3.71
CA ILE A 217 -5.91 -6.94 -3.60
C ILE A 217 -7.21 -6.22 -3.95
N LEU A 218 -7.43 -5.09 -3.31
CA LEU A 218 -8.41 -4.10 -3.71
C LEU A 218 -7.73 -3.08 -4.61
N LEU A 219 -8.07 -3.08 -5.90
CA LEU A 219 -7.65 -2.05 -6.84
C LEU A 219 -8.77 -1.01 -6.98
N TYR A 220 -8.59 0.14 -6.33
CA TYR A 220 -9.47 1.29 -6.46
C TYR A 220 -9.03 2.16 -7.65
N LEU A 221 -9.97 2.50 -8.52
CA LEU A 221 -9.74 3.34 -9.69
C LEU A 221 -10.51 4.64 -9.49
N GLU A 222 -9.80 5.74 -9.20
CA GLU A 222 -10.44 7.05 -9.09
C GLU A 222 -10.83 7.55 -10.49
N ASP A 223 -12.10 7.92 -10.66
CA ASP A 223 -12.62 8.37 -11.93
C ASP A 223 -12.43 9.89 -12.11
N GLN A 224 -11.34 10.26 -12.78
CA GLN A 224 -11.15 11.58 -13.42
C GLN A 224 -11.31 11.51 -14.95
N LEU A 225 -11.79 10.38 -15.47
CA LEU A 225 -11.96 10.13 -16.90
C LEU A 225 -13.16 10.90 -17.45
N LYS A 226 -14.31 10.81 -16.76
CA LYS A 226 -15.59 11.45 -17.12
C LYS A 226 -15.95 11.28 -18.61
N ASN A 227 -15.63 10.13 -19.20
CA ASN A 227 -15.80 9.84 -20.62
C ASN A 227 -16.15 8.37 -20.86
N ALA A 228 -17.22 8.11 -21.63
CA ALA A 228 -17.71 6.75 -21.88
C ALA A 228 -16.70 5.86 -22.63
N SER A 229 -16.08 6.38 -23.70
CA SER A 229 -15.07 5.62 -24.47
C SER A 229 -13.83 5.29 -23.62
N ALA A 230 -13.49 6.17 -22.67
CA ALA A 230 -12.40 5.91 -21.74
C ALA A 230 -12.76 4.76 -20.79
N TYR A 231 -13.99 4.68 -20.28
CA TYR A 231 -14.42 3.56 -19.45
C TYR A 231 -14.33 2.21 -20.16
N GLU A 232 -14.75 2.15 -21.43
CA GLU A 232 -14.62 0.93 -22.25
C GLU A 232 -13.14 0.54 -22.40
N SER A 233 -12.28 1.52 -22.67
CA SER A 233 -10.83 1.33 -22.75
C SER A 233 -10.22 0.84 -21.43
N VAL A 234 -10.67 1.35 -20.28
CA VAL A 234 -10.24 0.87 -18.95
C VAL A 234 -10.60 -0.59 -18.77
N VAL A 235 -11.87 -0.97 -19.02
CA VAL A 235 -12.33 -2.35 -18.87
C VAL A 235 -11.56 -3.30 -19.79
N ALA A 236 -11.36 -2.91 -21.06
CA ALA A 236 -10.58 -3.69 -22.01
C ALA A 236 -9.12 -3.86 -21.55
N THR A 237 -8.50 -2.79 -21.03
CA THR A 237 -7.12 -2.82 -20.53
C THR A 237 -6.99 -3.73 -19.30
N LEU A 238 -7.93 -3.65 -18.35
CA LEU A 238 -7.96 -4.53 -17.18
C LEU A 238 -8.10 -6.00 -17.61
N ASP A 239 -9.02 -6.27 -18.55
CA ASP A 239 -9.24 -7.63 -19.08
C ASP A 239 -8.05 -8.17 -19.86
N GLN A 240 -7.26 -7.30 -20.48
CA GLN A 240 -6.08 -7.71 -21.23
C GLN A 240 -4.89 -7.97 -20.29
N VAL A 241 -4.65 -7.07 -19.34
CA VAL A 241 -3.41 -7.05 -18.54
C VAL A 241 -3.53 -7.87 -17.26
N LEU A 242 -4.66 -7.83 -16.56
CA LEU A 242 -4.85 -8.54 -15.29
C LEU A 242 -5.22 -10.00 -15.55
N ARG A 243 -4.24 -10.78 -16.01
CA ARG A 243 -4.36 -12.22 -16.28
C ARG A 243 -3.24 -13.01 -15.63
N ARG A 244 -3.55 -14.27 -15.36
CA ARG A 244 -2.57 -15.31 -15.03
C ARG A 244 -1.80 -15.72 -16.29
N ALA A 245 -0.67 -16.40 -16.10
CA ALA A 245 0.12 -16.96 -17.19
C ALA A 245 -0.67 -17.95 -18.09
N ASP A 246 -1.67 -18.64 -17.53
CA ASP A 246 -2.58 -19.54 -18.26
C ASP A 246 -3.75 -18.81 -18.96
N GLY A 247 -3.79 -17.48 -18.88
CA GLY A 247 -4.82 -16.64 -19.48
C GLY A 247 -6.08 -16.47 -18.64
N THR A 248 -6.21 -17.11 -17.47
CA THR A 248 -7.33 -16.89 -16.56
C THR A 248 -7.32 -15.46 -15.99
N SER A 249 -8.49 -14.89 -15.70
CA SER A 249 -8.57 -13.51 -15.21
C SER A 249 -8.14 -13.42 -13.74
N LEU A 250 -7.38 -12.37 -13.41
CA LEU A 250 -7.10 -11.95 -12.03
C LEU A 250 -8.23 -11.10 -11.42
N THR A 251 -9.23 -10.73 -12.23
CA THR A 251 -10.29 -9.80 -11.82
C THR A 251 -11.52 -10.57 -11.36
N TYR A 252 -11.92 -10.37 -10.10
CA TYR A 252 -13.23 -10.81 -9.63
C TYR A 252 -14.32 -9.88 -10.15
N ARG A 253 -15.30 -10.44 -10.86
CA ARG A 253 -16.49 -9.73 -11.34
C ARG A 253 -17.72 -10.20 -10.55
N PRO A 254 -18.39 -9.31 -9.79
CA PRO A 254 -19.64 -9.68 -9.14
C PRO A 254 -20.63 -10.20 -10.19
N ASN A 255 -21.16 -11.41 -9.98
CA ASN A 255 -22.22 -11.93 -10.84
C ASN A 255 -23.56 -11.32 -10.41
N PRO A 256 -24.22 -10.48 -11.22
CA PRO A 256 -25.48 -9.85 -10.84
C PRO A 256 -26.59 -10.86 -10.56
N ALA A 257 -26.54 -12.04 -11.19
CA ALA A 257 -27.50 -13.12 -10.98
C ALA A 257 -27.30 -13.88 -9.65
N ARG A 258 -26.21 -13.62 -8.92
CA ARG A 258 -25.91 -14.22 -7.60
C ARG A 258 -26.13 -13.25 -6.44
N ARG A 259 -26.81 -12.11 -6.65
CA ARG A 259 -27.22 -11.25 -5.54
C ARG A 259 -28.22 -12.01 -4.67
N GLY A 260 -27.83 -12.33 -3.43
CA GLY A 260 -28.78 -12.81 -2.42
C GLY A 260 -29.87 -11.75 -2.15
N PRO A 261 -31.01 -12.13 -1.53
CA PRO A 261 -31.97 -11.15 -1.06
C PRO A 261 -31.27 -10.14 -0.14
N GLN A 262 -31.47 -8.85 -0.42
CA GLN A 262 -30.95 -7.74 0.40
C GLN A 262 -31.64 -7.73 1.76
#